data_AF-A0A7U9RTX6-F1
#
_entry.id   AF-A0A7U9RTX6-F1
#
_cell.length_a   1.000
_cell.length_b   1.000
_cell.length_c   1.000
_cell.angle_alpha   90.00
_cell.angle_beta   90.00
_cell.angle_gamma   90.00
#
_symmetry.space_group_name_H-M   'P 1'
#
loop_
_entity.id
_entity.type
_entity.pdbx_description
1 polymer ?
#
loop_
_entity_poly.entity_id
_entity_poly.type
_entity_poly.pdbx_seq_one_letter_code
_entity_poly.pdbx_strand_id
1 'polypeptide(L)' 'MKGKLSKVVAKGTVSVLNTFLRADANSASCAIAYQPKAPKELARYRRQK' A
#
# COMPACT_ATOMS: atom_id res chain seq x y z
N MET A 1 -35.79 14.19 -2.86
CA MET A 1 -34.54 14.18 -2.06
C MET A 1 -33.62 12.98 -2.35
N LYS A 2 -34.14 11.75 -2.56
CA LYS A 2 -33.36 10.52 -2.77
C LYS A 2 -32.33 10.57 -3.92
N GLY A 3 -32.66 11.21 -5.05
CA GLY A 3 -31.73 11.33 -6.20
C GLY A 3 -30.51 12.23 -5.98
N LYS A 4 -30.63 13.27 -5.14
CA LYS A 4 -29.48 14.12 -4.77
C LYS A 4 -28.51 13.35 -3.88
N LEU A 5 -29.03 12.54 -2.96
CA LEU A 5 -28.22 11.70 -2.06
C LEU A 5 -27.43 10.64 -2.85
N SER A 6 -28.09 9.93 -3.78
CA SER A 6 -27.44 8.96 -4.66
C SER A 6 -26.30 9.58 -5.49
N LYS A 7 -26.51 10.78 -6.03
CA LYS A 7 -25.48 11.49 -6.81
C LYS A 7 -24.27 11.90 -5.97
N VAL A 8 -24.48 12.26 -4.70
CA VAL A 8 -23.40 12.60 -3.76
C VAL A 8 -22.59 11.36 -3.40
N VAL A 9 -23.26 10.23 -3.12
CA VAL A 9 -22.59 8.95 -2.83
C VAL A 9 -21.76 8.50 -4.02
N ALA A 10 -22.33 8.52 -5.23
CA ALA A 10 -21.61 8.12 -6.45
C ALA A 10 -20.35 8.98 -6.68
N LYS A 11 -20.44 10.30 -6.46
CA LYS A 11 -19.27 11.20 -6.55
C LYS A 11 -18.21 10.88 -5.49
N GLY A 12 -18.63 10.59 -4.25
CA GLY A 12 -17.74 10.17 -3.18
C GLY A 12 -16.97 8.89 -3.54
N THR A 13 -17.68 7.87 -4.03
CA THR A 13 -17.07 6.60 -4.45
C THR A 13 -16.05 6.80 -5.58
N VAL A 14 -16.40 7.58 -6.61
CA VAL A 14 -15.47 7.89 -7.72
C VAL A 14 -14.23 8.63 -7.22
N SER A 15 -14.40 9.55 -6.28
CA SER A 15 -13.27 10.29 -5.70
C SER A 15 -12.31 9.36 -4.95
N VAL A 16 -12.84 8.47 -4.11
CA VAL A 16 -12.02 7.51 -3.35
C VAL A 16 -11.27 6.57 -4.29
N LEU A 17 -11.95 6.03 -5.30
CA LEU A 17 -11.34 5.10 -6.24
C LEU A 17 -10.23 5.77 -7.06
N ASN A 18 -10.45 7.00 -7.53
CA ASN A 18 -9.42 7.76 -8.24
C ASN A 18 -8.20 8.07 -7.36
N THR A 19 -8.40 8.39 -6.08
CA THR A 19 -7.29 8.61 -5.15
C THR A 19 -6.48 7.34 -4.94
N PHE A 20 -7.15 6.20 -4.78
CA PHE A 20 -6.47 4.91 -4.60
C PHE A 20 -5.67 4.53 -5.84
N LEU A 21 -6.27 4.61 -7.03
CA LEU A 21 -5.59 4.31 -8.29
C LEU A 21 -4.38 5.24 -8.54
N ARG A 22 -4.50 6.53 -8.18
CA ARG A 22 -3.36 7.46 -8.25
C ARG A 22 -2.29 7.14 -7.23
N ALA A 23 -2.65 6.78 -6.01
CA ALA A 23 -1.69 6.39 -4.98
C ALA A 23 -0.94 5.12 -5.39
N ASP A 24 -1.65 4.10 -5.90
CA ASP A 24 -1.08 2.84 -6.36
C ASP A 24 -0.14 3.05 -7.56
N ALA A 25 -0.60 3.76 -8.60
CA ALA A 25 0.19 4.03 -9.80
C ALA A 25 1.43 4.91 -9.55
N ASN A 26 1.40 5.79 -8.54
CA ASN A 26 2.53 6.66 -8.19
C ASN A 26 3.35 6.15 -7.01
N SER A 27 2.89 5.13 -6.28
CA SER A 27 3.72 4.47 -5.28
C SER A 27 4.71 3.56 -6.03
N ALA A 28 5.98 3.92 -5.99
CA ALA A 28 7.02 2.96 -6.38
C ALA A 28 6.95 1.80 -5.37
N SER A 29 6.89 0.56 -5.87
CA SER A 29 6.77 -0.71 -5.13
C SER A 29 7.98 -1.04 -4.21
N CYS A 30 8.55 -0.05 -3.54
CA CYS A 30 9.42 -0.24 -2.39
C CYS A 30 8.58 0.02 -1.15
N ALA A 31 7.65 -0.89 -0.84
CA ALA A 31 7.25 -1.04 0.54
C ALA A 31 8.55 -1.20 1.34
N ILE A 32 8.90 -0.23 2.17
CA ILE A 32 9.94 -0.39 3.19
C ILE A 32 9.34 -1.37 4.21
N ALA A 33 9.23 -2.63 3.80
CA ALA A 33 8.93 -3.71 4.70
C ALA A 33 10.10 -3.75 5.67
N TYR A 34 9.80 -3.67 6.96
CA TYR A 34 10.79 -3.93 7.98
C TYR A 34 11.43 -5.28 7.67
N GLN A 35 12.70 -5.26 7.27
CA GLN A 35 13.45 -6.49 7.09
C GLN A 35 13.80 -6.97 8.51
N PRO A 36 13.18 -8.06 8.99
CA PRO A 36 13.53 -8.57 10.30
C PRO A 36 15.02 -8.89 10.32
N LYS A 37 15.68 -8.53 11.41
CA LYS A 37 17.09 -8.90 11.61
C LYS A 37 17.20 -10.42 11.44
N ALA A 38 18.17 -10.86 10.64
CA ALA A 38 18.39 -12.27 10.41
C ALA A 38 18.57 -13.01 11.75
N PRO A 39 17.96 -14.20 11.94
CA PRO A 39 18.13 -14.99 13.15
C PRO A 39 19.61 -15.23 13.49
N LYS A 40 19.97 -15.19 14.78
CA LYS A 40 21.35 -15.43 15.25
C LYS A 40 21.89 -16.78 14.80
N GLU A 41 21.02 -17.78 14.71
CA GLU A 41 21.32 -19.13 14.20
C GLU A 41 21.90 -19.13 12.79
N LEU A 42 21.55 -18.14 11.96
CA LEU A 42 22.03 -18.03 10.58
C LEU A 42 23.43 -17.39 10.49
N ALA A 43 23.92 -16.78 11.56
CA ALA A 43 25.25 -16.17 11.58
C ALA A 43 26.37 -17.20 11.34
N ARG A 44 26.16 -18.47 11.72
CA ARG A 44 27.12 -19.57 11.49
C ARG A 44 27.35 -19.91 10.02
N TYR A 45 26.41 -19.53 9.14
CA TYR A 45 26.50 -19.74 7.70
C TYR A 45 27.00 -18.52 6.93
N ARG A 46 27.22 -17.39 7.62
CA ARG A 46 27.84 -16.21 6.99
C ARG A 46 29.27 -16.60 6.68
N ARG A 47 29.59 -16.77 5.40
CA ARG A 47 30.97 -16.99 4.94
C ARG A 47 31.82 -15.85 5.50
N GLN A 48 32.75 -16.17 6.40
CA GLN A 48 33.79 -15.22 6.81
C GLN A 48 34.66 -15.02 5.58
N LYS A 49 34.75 -13.77 5.12
CA LYS A 49 35.65 -13.37 4.04
C LYS A 49 36.92 -12.81 4.67
#